data_AF-A0A954A5M2-F1
#
_entry.id   AF-A0A954A5M2-F1
#
_cell.length_a   1.000
_cell.length_b   1.000
_cell.length_c   1.000
_cell.angle_alpha   90.00
_cell.angle_beta   90.00
_cell.angle_gamma   90.00
#
_symmetry.space_group_name_H-M   'P 1'
#
loop_
_entity.id
_entity.type
_entity.pdbx_description
1 polymer ?
#
loop_
_entity_poly.entity_id
_entity_poly.type
_entity_poly.pdbx_seq_one_letter_code
_entity_poly.pdbx_strand_id
1 'polypeptide(L)'
;MPIFQYEALSGRGKLVKGTIDADTARDAREKLRRQEIRVTAMSKVDAARKRKDARKKFTLERKISVRNLAILTRQLSTLLGSGIHLAEALGALIEQVEEKRTEMILRDTREKVVSGINLAEAMSYHPSVFSDLYVNMVRAGEASGNLDEVLNRLADYLQKQASLRGKVIAALTYPGIMMLVGTGVVVFLMSYVVPKITTILESRNQVLPWTTVTLMQVSNLFENYWWVLLVGLLAVMVGLRGFMATEKGRLWFDITLLRVPIVGTLFKKQAISRFTITFSALLKSGLPALDSLRIVSRVVNNTVLTRVLDKVAEHIMEGADISTPLKHSKIFPPMVAYMIAVGEQSGQLEDILDRIADAYDEEIDLAVQKMTAAVEPMIIIGLAVVVGFIIMAVLMPLLQFNNL
;
A
#
# COMPACT_ATOMS: atom_id res chain seq x y z
N MET A 1 31.65 15.35 13.84
CA MET A 1 32.95 14.98 14.45
C MET A 1 33.67 14.01 13.51
N PRO A 2 35.00 14.07 13.38
CA PRO A 2 35.75 13.15 12.52
C PRO A 2 35.80 11.73 13.13
N ILE A 3 35.64 10.72 12.28
CA ILE A 3 35.68 9.31 12.67
C ILE A 3 37.06 8.73 12.32
N PHE A 4 37.71 8.08 13.28
CA PHE A 4 38.97 7.37 13.05
C PHE A 4 38.72 5.87 13.04
N GLN A 5 39.24 5.18 12.01
CA GLN A 5 39.28 3.72 12.00
C GLN A 5 40.62 3.27 12.57
N TYR A 6 40.57 2.31 13.48
CA TYR A 6 41.74 1.77 14.14
C TYR A 6 41.80 0.25 13.99
N GLU A 7 43.02 -0.26 13.87
CA GLU A 7 43.35 -1.66 14.13
C GLU A 7 44.23 -1.68 15.37
N ALA A 8 43.80 -2.42 16.38
CA ALA A 8 44.42 -2.40 17.68
C ALA A 8 44.46 -3.79 18.30
N LEU A 9 45.47 -4.05 19.12
CA LEU A 9 45.55 -5.26 19.93
C LEU A 9 44.79 -5.02 21.24
N SER A 10 43.80 -5.87 21.51
CA SER A 10 43.20 -5.99 22.85
C SER A 10 44.24 -6.56 23.82
N GLY A 11 44.13 -6.27 25.12
CA GLY A 11 45.04 -6.77 26.17
C GLY A 11 45.24 -8.29 26.19
N ARG A 12 44.37 -9.07 25.54
CA ARG A 12 44.51 -10.53 25.33
C ARG A 12 45.17 -10.94 23.99
N GLY A 13 45.85 -10.03 23.31
CA GLY A 13 46.62 -10.32 22.08
C GLY A 13 45.78 -10.47 20.79
N LYS A 14 44.45 -10.24 20.84
CA LYS A 14 43.58 -10.31 19.65
C LYS A 14 43.55 -8.98 18.90
N LEU A 15 43.67 -9.04 17.58
CA LEU A 15 43.47 -7.90 16.68
C LEU A 15 41.98 -7.52 16.63
N VAL A 16 41.67 -6.30 17.02
CA VAL A 16 40.34 -5.70 17.02
C VAL A 16 40.34 -4.51 16.06
N LYS A 17 39.39 -4.49 15.13
CA LYS A 17 39.18 -3.38 14.20
C LYS A 17 37.91 -2.64 14.57
N GLY A 18 37.96 -1.32 14.67
CA GLY A 18 36.82 -0.51 15.10
C GLY A 18 36.88 0.92 14.58
N THR A 19 35.83 1.69 14.84
CA THR A 19 35.80 3.13 14.59
C THR A 19 35.54 3.89 15.89
N ILE A 20 36.20 5.02 16.08
CA ILE A 20 36.03 5.88 17.25
C ILE A 20 35.86 7.35 16.84
N ASP A 21 34.95 8.04 17.53
CA ASP A 21 34.74 9.48 17.39
C ASP A 21 35.73 10.25 18.27
N ALA A 22 36.55 11.08 17.63
CA ALA A 22 37.53 11.92 18.31
C ALA A 22 37.87 13.13 17.46
N ASP A 23 38.23 14.24 18.09
CA ASP A 23 38.52 15.47 17.37
C ASP A 23 39.91 15.44 16.70
N THR A 24 40.84 14.64 17.25
CA THR A 24 42.17 14.43 16.68
C THR A 24 42.61 12.96 16.81
N ALA A 25 43.57 12.53 15.98
CA ALA A 25 44.16 11.18 16.08
C ALA A 25 44.85 10.93 17.43
N ARG A 26 45.32 11.99 18.10
CA ARG A 26 45.87 11.91 19.46
C ARG A 26 44.78 11.62 20.48
N ASP A 27 43.66 12.34 20.44
CA ASP A 27 42.49 12.12 21.30
C ASP A 27 41.91 10.70 21.11
N ALA A 28 41.82 10.22 19.86
CA ALA A 28 41.40 8.85 19.55
C ALA A 28 42.29 7.79 20.21
N ARG A 29 43.62 7.98 20.19
CA ARG A 29 44.57 7.04 20.83
C ARG A 29 44.47 7.09 22.35
N GLU A 30 44.26 8.26 22.94
CA GLU A 30 44.11 8.38 24.39
C GLU A 30 42.83 7.69 24.88
N LYS A 31 41.70 7.88 24.18
CA LYS A 31 40.44 7.18 24.49
C LYS A 31 40.59 5.66 24.39
N LEU A 32 41.28 5.16 23.35
CA LEU A 32 41.53 3.72 23.19
C LEU A 32 42.52 3.16 24.22
N ARG A 33 43.52 3.97 24.63
CA ARG A 33 44.46 3.60 25.69
C ARG A 33 43.76 3.47 27.05
N ARG A 34 42.77 4.33 27.34
CA ARG A 34 41.93 4.22 28.55
C ARG A 34 41.10 2.93 28.59
N GLN A 35 40.86 2.31 27.43
CA GLN A 35 40.14 1.04 27.30
C GLN A 35 41.08 -0.17 27.21
N GLU A 36 42.37 -0.01 27.54
CA GLU A 36 43.41 -1.04 27.46
C GLU A 36 43.62 -1.62 26.03
N ILE A 37 43.27 -0.86 25.00
CA ILE A 37 43.43 -1.27 23.60
C ILE A 37 44.65 -0.55 23.00
N ARG A 38 45.68 -1.32 22.61
CA ARG A 38 46.91 -0.77 22.01
C ARG A 38 46.77 -0.66 20.49
N VAL A 39 46.72 0.56 19.99
CA VAL A 39 46.53 0.82 18.55
C VAL A 39 47.80 0.52 17.75
N THR A 40 47.68 -0.34 16.74
CA THR A 40 48.75 -0.73 15.82
C THR A 40 48.73 0.13 14.56
N ALA A 41 47.54 0.47 14.06
CA ALA A 41 47.35 1.36 12.92
C ALA A 41 46.10 2.23 13.12
N MET A 42 46.17 3.50 12.73
CA MET A 42 45.03 4.42 12.79
C MET A 42 44.98 5.26 11.52
N SER A 43 43.83 5.26 10.85
CA SER A 43 43.58 6.06 9.66
C SER A 43 42.35 6.92 9.84
N LYS A 44 42.44 8.18 9.39
CA LYS A 44 41.30 9.11 9.38
C LYS A 44 40.37 8.68 8.27
N VAL A 45 39.13 8.32 8.62
CA VAL A 45 38.12 8.01 7.61
C VAL A 45 37.39 9.29 7.29
N ASP A 46 37.55 9.80 6.07
CA ASP A 46 36.70 10.87 5.58
C ASP A 46 35.24 10.40 5.60
N ALA A 47 34.43 11.02 6.46
CA ALA A 47 33.03 10.68 6.69
C ALA A 47 32.17 10.69 5.40
N ALA A 48 32.68 11.27 4.32
CA ALA A 48 32.06 11.26 2.99
C ALA A 48 32.06 9.87 2.32
N ARG A 49 33.03 8.99 2.59
CA ARG A 49 33.14 7.69 1.89
C ARG A 49 32.21 6.61 2.46
N LYS A 50 32.05 6.52 3.79
CA LYS A 50 31.12 5.54 4.41
C LYS A 50 29.63 5.86 4.26
N ARG A 51 29.26 7.12 3.98
CA ARG A 51 27.88 7.49 3.62
C ARG A 51 27.45 6.97 2.24
N LYS A 52 28.38 6.59 1.35
CA LYS A 52 28.08 5.99 0.05
C LYS A 52 27.92 4.47 0.10
N ASP A 53 28.70 3.76 0.92
CA ASP A 53 28.64 2.29 0.99
C ASP A 53 27.52 1.75 1.91
N ALA A 54 27.01 2.54 2.86
CA ALA A 54 25.83 2.17 3.64
C ALA A 54 24.49 2.35 2.89
N ARG A 55 24.52 2.91 1.67
CA ARG A 55 23.31 3.42 0.96
C ARG A 55 22.67 2.47 -0.04
N LYS A 56 23.02 1.18 -0.06
CA LYS A 56 22.33 0.16 -0.88
C LYS A 56 22.10 -1.16 -0.14
N LYS A 57 21.68 -1.12 1.13
CA LYS A 57 20.77 -2.18 1.58
C LYS A 57 19.38 -1.80 1.08
N PHE A 58 18.89 -2.54 0.10
CA PHE A 58 17.52 -2.53 -0.36
C PHE A 58 16.62 -3.09 0.77
N THR A 59 16.62 -2.47 1.94
CA THR A 59 15.61 -2.74 2.95
C THR A 59 14.33 -2.19 2.40
N LEU A 60 13.51 -3.08 1.85
CA LEU A 60 12.12 -2.82 1.52
C LEU A 60 11.46 -2.25 2.78
N GLU A 61 11.36 -0.92 2.82
CA GLU A 61 10.86 -0.18 3.96
C GLU A 61 9.41 -0.60 4.22
N ARG A 62 9.20 -1.54 5.16
CA ARG A 62 7.86 -1.96 5.58
C ARG A 62 7.14 -0.77 6.19
N LYS A 63 6.11 -0.28 5.50
CA LYS A 63 5.20 0.75 6.02
C LYS A 63 4.38 0.14 7.16
N ILE A 64 4.10 0.94 8.19
CA ILE A 64 3.20 0.56 9.29
C ILE A 64 1.82 0.24 8.69
N SER A 65 1.19 -0.83 9.17
CA SER A 65 -0.14 -1.19 8.70
C SER A 65 -1.16 -0.15 9.20
N VAL A 66 -2.15 0.19 8.37
CA VAL A 66 -3.23 1.14 8.75
C VAL A 66 -3.96 0.66 10.02
N ARG A 67 -4.10 -0.65 10.18
CA ARG A 67 -4.69 -1.28 11.37
C ARG A 67 -3.86 -1.04 12.64
N ASN A 68 -2.54 -1.21 12.57
CA ASN A 68 -1.66 -0.98 13.72
C ASN A 68 -1.65 0.51 14.08
N LEU A 69 -1.63 1.40 13.08
CA LEU A 69 -1.73 2.83 13.32
C LEU A 69 -3.07 3.20 13.99
N ALA A 70 -4.18 2.56 13.59
CA ALA A 70 -5.49 2.76 14.23
C ALA A 70 -5.46 2.38 15.71
N ILE A 71 -4.87 1.23 16.05
CA ILE A 71 -4.74 0.75 17.43
C ILE A 71 -3.90 1.72 18.27
N LEU A 72 -2.71 2.09 17.78
CA LEU A 72 -1.83 3.03 18.48
C LEU A 72 -2.50 4.39 18.69
N THR A 73 -3.23 4.87 17.69
CA THR A 73 -3.96 6.15 17.77
C THR A 73 -5.09 6.06 18.80
N ARG A 74 -5.83 4.94 18.85
CA ARG A 74 -6.86 4.70 19.87
C ARG A 74 -6.25 4.68 21.26
N GLN A 75 -5.18 3.92 21.46
CA GLN A 75 -4.52 3.83 22.75
C GLN A 75 -4.00 5.20 23.21
N LEU A 76 -3.41 6.00 22.29
CA LEU A 76 -3.01 7.37 22.61
C LEU A 76 -4.20 8.23 23.05
N SER A 77 -5.31 8.17 22.30
CA SER A 77 -6.56 8.87 22.66
C SER A 77 -7.06 8.45 24.05
N THR A 78 -7.10 7.15 24.35
CA THR A 78 -7.55 6.63 25.65
C THR A 78 -6.66 7.09 26.81
N LEU A 79 -5.33 7.07 26.62
CA LEU A 79 -4.38 7.52 27.64
C LEU A 79 -4.56 9.02 27.91
N LEU A 80 -4.64 9.84 26.86
CA LEU A 80 -4.84 11.29 27.00
C LEU A 80 -6.21 11.62 27.62
N GLY A 81 -7.28 10.94 27.21
CA GLY A 81 -8.61 11.09 27.79
C GLY A 81 -8.70 10.64 29.25
N SER A 82 -7.73 9.84 29.72
CA SER A 82 -7.57 9.48 31.14
C SER A 82 -6.75 10.51 31.93
N GLY A 83 -6.39 11.63 31.32
CA GLY A 83 -5.62 12.71 31.95
C GLY A 83 -4.10 12.48 31.99
N ILE A 84 -3.59 11.47 31.30
CA ILE A 84 -2.14 11.20 31.25
C ILE A 84 -1.46 12.23 30.33
N HIS A 85 -0.31 12.76 30.73
CA HIS A 85 0.44 13.71 29.93
C HIS A 85 0.97 13.09 28.62
N LEU A 86 0.98 13.87 27.53
CA LEU A 86 1.35 13.38 26.20
C LEU A 86 2.70 12.66 26.13
N ALA A 87 3.73 13.20 26.77
CA ALA A 87 5.06 12.57 26.78
C ALA A 87 5.09 11.23 27.52
N GLU A 88 4.26 11.07 28.55
CA GLU A 88 4.10 9.82 29.31
C GLU A 88 3.27 8.81 28.52
N ALA A 89 2.17 9.26 27.92
CA ALA A 89 1.34 8.44 27.05
C ALA A 89 2.13 7.87 25.87
N LEU A 90 2.94 8.70 25.20
CA LEU A 90 3.86 8.25 24.14
C LEU A 90 4.89 7.24 24.68
N GLY A 91 5.39 7.44 25.91
CA GLY A 91 6.29 6.50 26.58
C GLY A 91 5.66 5.12 26.77
N ALA A 92 4.44 5.08 27.29
CA ALA A 92 3.69 3.83 27.49
C ALA A 92 3.42 3.10 26.17
N LEU A 93 3.12 3.82 25.08
CA LEU A 93 2.93 3.21 23.76
C LEU A 93 4.21 2.60 23.21
N ILE A 94 5.36 3.26 23.39
CA ILE A 94 6.66 2.76 22.92
C ILE A 94 6.99 1.41 23.55
N GLU A 95 6.64 1.18 24.81
CA GLU A 95 6.87 -0.10 25.51
C GLU A 95 6.03 -1.26 24.97
N GLN A 96 4.86 -0.96 24.38
CA GLN A 96 3.94 -1.97 23.84
C GLN A 96 4.19 -2.31 22.35
N VAL A 97 5.06 -1.56 21.68
CA VAL A 97 5.27 -1.70 20.24
C VAL A 97 6.29 -2.80 19.95
N GLU A 98 5.84 -3.85 19.27
CA GLU A 98 6.72 -4.95 18.86
C GLU A 98 7.61 -4.61 17.64
N GLU A 99 7.12 -3.74 16.74
CA GLU A 99 7.81 -3.40 15.50
C GLU A 99 8.86 -2.31 15.72
N LYS A 100 10.15 -2.69 15.61
CA LYS A 100 11.30 -1.78 15.80
C LYS A 100 11.23 -0.46 15.03
N ARG A 101 10.68 -0.46 13.81
CA ARG A 101 10.53 0.77 13.01
C ARG A 101 9.52 1.72 13.66
N THR A 102 8.37 1.18 14.04
CA THR A 102 7.29 1.94 14.70
C THR A 102 7.77 2.49 16.03
N GLU A 103 8.50 1.67 16.80
CA GLU A 103 9.13 2.08 18.05
C GLU A 103 10.08 3.27 17.85
N MET A 104 10.96 3.20 16.85
CA MET A 104 11.91 4.28 16.53
C MET A 104 11.20 5.59 16.15
N ILE A 105 10.12 5.50 15.35
CA ILE A 105 9.34 6.68 14.93
C ILE A 105 8.62 7.31 16.12
N LEU A 106 8.04 6.50 17.01
CA LEU A 106 7.39 7.00 18.22
C LEU A 106 8.39 7.58 19.22
N ARG A 107 9.59 6.99 19.35
CA ARG A 107 10.68 7.54 20.16
C ARG A 107 11.13 8.92 19.67
N ASP A 108 11.35 9.07 18.35
CA ASP A 108 11.71 10.37 17.76
C ASP A 108 10.58 11.40 17.92
N THR A 109 9.33 10.99 17.72
CA THR A 109 8.15 11.84 17.98
C THR A 109 8.12 12.31 19.43
N ARG A 110 8.30 11.39 20.39
CA ARG A 110 8.32 11.70 21.82
C ARG A 110 9.46 12.65 22.18
N GLU A 111 10.67 12.42 21.67
CA GLU A 111 11.83 13.28 21.94
C GLU A 111 11.57 14.71 21.47
N LYS A 112 10.98 14.89 20.29
CA LYS A 112 10.56 16.20 19.76
C LYS A 112 9.52 16.86 20.64
N VAL A 113 8.50 16.13 21.07
CA VAL A 113 7.47 16.66 21.98
C VAL A 113 8.07 17.09 23.32
N VAL A 114 8.97 16.27 23.89
CA VAL A 114 9.68 16.61 25.13
C VAL A 114 10.58 17.84 24.94
N SER A 115 11.12 18.06 23.74
CA SER A 115 11.90 19.26 23.41
C SER A 115 11.05 20.53 23.21
N GLY A 116 9.72 20.42 23.31
CA GLY A 116 8.79 21.56 23.19
C GLY A 116 8.18 21.76 21.80
N ILE A 117 8.38 20.83 20.87
CA ILE A 117 7.72 20.85 19.55
C ILE A 117 6.30 20.28 19.68
N ASN A 118 5.32 20.89 19.02
CA ASN A 118 3.95 20.38 19.00
C ASN A 118 3.88 18.96 18.37
N LEU A 119 2.94 18.13 18.82
CA LEU A 119 2.75 16.76 18.35
C LEU A 119 2.54 16.68 16.84
N ALA A 120 1.70 17.55 16.27
CA ALA A 120 1.45 17.57 14.84
C ALA A 120 2.71 17.86 14.03
N GLU A 121 3.53 18.80 14.51
CA GLU A 121 4.80 19.13 13.87
C GLU A 121 5.80 17.97 14.01
N ALA A 122 5.90 17.36 15.20
CA ALA A 122 6.75 16.20 15.44
C ALA A 122 6.37 15.02 14.52
N MET A 123 5.08 14.75 14.33
CA MET A 123 4.58 13.72 13.42
C MET A 123 4.82 14.04 11.94
N SER A 124 4.87 15.33 11.55
CA SER A 124 5.10 15.74 10.17
C SER A 124 6.48 15.34 9.62
N TYR A 125 7.45 15.09 10.50
CA TYR A 125 8.78 14.56 10.11
C TYR A 125 8.72 13.12 9.60
N HIS A 126 7.60 12.41 9.81
CA HIS A 126 7.43 11.01 9.43
C HIS A 126 6.25 10.81 8.44
N PRO A 127 6.28 11.42 7.24
CA PRO A 127 5.18 11.38 6.26
C PRO A 127 4.91 9.96 5.71
N SER A 128 5.85 9.03 5.91
CA SER A 128 5.65 7.62 5.55
C SER A 128 4.64 6.88 6.45
N VAL A 129 4.35 7.43 7.63
CA VAL A 129 3.46 6.87 8.65
C VAL A 129 2.26 7.77 8.87
N PHE A 130 2.51 9.05 9.16
CA PHE A 130 1.46 10.03 9.42
C PHE A 130 1.15 10.76 8.12
N SER A 131 -0.05 10.55 7.59
CA SER A 131 -0.49 11.26 6.40
C SER A 131 -0.76 12.74 6.68
N ASP A 132 -0.83 13.56 5.64
CA ASP A 132 -1.22 14.98 5.77
C ASP A 132 -2.54 15.14 6.53
N LEU A 133 -3.50 14.24 6.30
CA LEU A 133 -4.76 14.21 7.04
C LEU A 133 -4.53 14.00 8.55
N TYR A 134 -3.71 13.01 8.90
CA TYR A 134 -3.40 12.67 10.29
C TYR A 134 -2.80 13.90 11.00
N VAL A 135 -1.78 14.48 10.38
CA VAL A 135 -1.06 15.65 10.91
C VAL A 135 -1.99 16.86 11.05
N ASN A 136 -2.83 17.14 10.05
CA ASN A 136 -3.76 18.28 10.11
C ASN A 136 -4.85 18.10 11.17
N MET A 137 -5.38 16.89 11.35
CA MET A 137 -6.34 16.64 12.43
C MET A 137 -5.67 16.81 13.79
N VAL A 138 -4.51 16.20 14.02
CA VAL A 138 -3.75 16.40 15.27
C VAL A 138 -3.48 17.88 15.53
N ARG A 139 -3.09 18.65 14.50
CA ARG A 139 -2.87 20.10 14.61
C ARG A 139 -4.11 20.84 15.08
N ALA A 140 -5.28 20.52 14.54
CA ALA A 140 -6.56 21.10 14.94
C ALA A 140 -6.91 20.71 16.39
N GLY A 141 -6.67 19.46 16.78
CA GLY A 141 -6.86 18.97 18.15
C GLY A 141 -5.94 19.67 19.16
N GLU A 142 -4.68 19.90 18.80
CA GLU A 142 -3.73 20.66 19.64
C GLU A 142 -4.13 22.13 19.77
N ALA A 143 -4.54 22.77 18.67
CA ALA A 143 -4.96 24.17 18.68
C ALA A 143 -6.25 24.39 19.48
N SER A 144 -7.15 23.42 19.50
CA SER A 144 -8.44 23.48 20.22
C SER A 144 -8.37 22.91 21.64
N GLY A 145 -7.27 22.27 22.02
CA GLY A 145 -7.12 21.61 23.33
C GLY A 145 -7.87 20.28 23.46
N ASN A 146 -8.53 19.80 22.42
CA ASN A 146 -9.37 18.58 22.42
C ASN A 146 -8.65 17.41 21.70
N LEU A 147 -7.38 17.21 22.03
CA LEU A 147 -6.51 16.26 21.33
C LEU A 147 -6.99 14.80 21.49
N ASP A 148 -7.49 14.43 22.67
CA ASP A 148 -8.05 13.13 22.98
C ASP A 148 -9.26 12.79 22.09
N GLU A 149 -10.21 13.71 21.93
CA GLU A 149 -11.39 13.54 21.08
C GLU A 149 -11.00 13.43 19.60
N VAL A 150 -10.10 14.29 19.14
CA VAL A 150 -9.64 14.28 17.74
C VAL A 150 -8.86 12.99 17.42
N LEU A 151 -8.02 12.51 18.32
CA LEU A 151 -7.35 11.22 18.16
C LEU A 151 -8.34 10.06 18.18
N ASN A 152 -9.42 10.14 18.96
CA ASN A 152 -10.48 9.13 18.96
C ASN A 152 -11.13 9.02 17.58
N ARG A 153 -11.50 10.18 17.01
CA ARG A 153 -12.07 10.28 15.65
C ARG A 153 -11.09 9.82 14.57
N LEU A 154 -9.81 10.15 14.72
CA LEU A 154 -8.76 9.69 13.83
C LEU A 154 -8.59 8.17 13.89
N ALA A 155 -8.70 7.57 15.08
CA ALA A 155 -8.69 6.13 15.25
C ALA A 155 -9.92 5.46 14.59
N ASP A 156 -11.12 6.03 14.74
CA ASP A 156 -12.34 5.58 14.05
C ASP A 156 -12.17 5.61 12.53
N TYR A 157 -11.66 6.72 12.01
CA TYR A 157 -11.34 6.88 10.59
C TYR A 157 -10.36 5.80 10.10
N LEU A 158 -9.24 5.61 10.79
CA LEU A 158 -8.22 4.61 10.40
C LEU A 158 -8.78 3.19 10.48
N GLN A 159 -9.65 2.90 11.45
CA GLN A 159 -10.33 1.62 11.58
C GLN A 159 -11.31 1.37 10.44
N LYS A 160 -12.15 2.35 10.07
CA LYS A 160 -13.04 2.25 8.89
C LYS A 160 -12.22 2.03 7.61
N GLN A 161 -11.09 2.73 7.45
CA GLN A 161 -10.20 2.51 6.30
C GLN A 161 -9.54 1.12 6.28
N ALA A 162 -9.08 0.64 7.42
CA ALA A 162 -8.49 -0.69 7.55
C ALA A 162 -9.53 -1.77 7.26
N SER A 163 -10.77 -1.60 7.72
CA SER A 163 -11.90 -2.49 7.43
C SER A 163 -12.18 -2.55 5.93
N LEU A 164 -12.45 -1.41 5.30
CA LEU A 164 -12.69 -1.31 3.85
C LEU A 164 -11.59 -1.99 3.03
N ARG A 165 -10.32 -1.71 3.35
CA ARG A 165 -9.18 -2.33 2.68
C ARG A 165 -9.12 -3.83 2.94
N GLY A 166 -9.39 -4.26 4.16
CA GLY A 166 -9.44 -5.67 4.57
C GLY A 166 -10.49 -6.45 3.80
N LYS A 167 -11.71 -5.91 3.65
CA LYS A 167 -12.81 -6.53 2.89
C LYS A 167 -12.43 -6.74 1.42
N VAL A 168 -11.86 -5.71 0.79
CA VAL A 168 -11.39 -5.80 -0.62
C VAL A 168 -10.28 -6.84 -0.78
N ILE A 169 -9.29 -6.86 0.13
CA ILE A 169 -8.21 -7.86 0.06
C ILE A 169 -8.76 -9.26 0.29
N ALA A 170 -9.59 -9.46 1.32
CA ALA A 170 -10.16 -10.77 1.67
C ALA A 170 -10.93 -11.39 0.49
N ALA A 171 -11.72 -10.58 -0.21
CA ALA A 171 -12.49 -11.05 -1.36
C ALA A 171 -11.65 -11.40 -2.59
N LEU A 172 -10.48 -10.78 -2.75
CA LEU A 172 -9.52 -11.08 -3.82
C LEU A 172 -8.61 -12.27 -3.47
N THR A 173 -8.49 -12.63 -2.19
CA THR A 173 -7.67 -13.76 -1.74
C THR A 173 -8.10 -15.07 -2.40
N TYR A 174 -9.40 -15.35 -2.44
CA TYR A 174 -9.91 -16.60 -3.01
C TYR A 174 -9.64 -16.73 -4.53
N PRO A 175 -10.02 -15.76 -5.39
CA PRO A 175 -9.63 -15.77 -6.79
C PRO A 175 -8.11 -15.84 -7.01
N GLY A 176 -7.33 -15.18 -6.15
CA GLY A 176 -5.87 -15.24 -6.20
C GLY A 176 -5.33 -16.65 -5.97
N ILE A 177 -5.85 -17.38 -4.97
CA ILE A 177 -5.46 -18.76 -4.70
C ILE A 177 -5.87 -19.69 -5.85
N MET A 178 -7.11 -19.57 -6.35
CA MET A 178 -7.57 -20.36 -7.49
C MET A 178 -6.73 -20.13 -8.74
N MET A 179 -6.41 -18.88 -9.07
CA MET A 179 -5.53 -18.56 -10.19
C MET A 179 -4.13 -19.13 -9.99
N LEU A 180 -3.58 -19.07 -8.78
CA LEU A 180 -2.27 -19.62 -8.45
C LEU A 180 -2.24 -21.15 -8.65
N VAL A 181 -3.22 -21.86 -8.10
CA VAL A 181 -3.32 -23.32 -8.22
C VAL A 181 -3.56 -23.72 -9.67
N GLY A 182 -4.53 -23.08 -10.35
CA GLY A 182 -4.86 -23.37 -11.74
C GLY A 182 -3.69 -23.12 -12.69
N THR A 183 -3.00 -21.99 -12.53
CA THR A 183 -1.78 -21.69 -13.31
C THR A 183 -0.69 -22.71 -13.00
N GLY A 184 -0.51 -23.09 -11.73
CA GLY A 184 0.44 -24.12 -11.34
C GLY A 184 0.19 -25.47 -12.01
N VAL A 185 -1.08 -25.90 -12.10
CA VAL A 185 -1.48 -27.12 -12.81
C VAL A 185 -1.17 -27.01 -14.30
N VAL A 186 -1.52 -25.89 -14.95
CA VAL A 186 -1.23 -25.69 -16.38
C VAL A 186 0.28 -25.70 -16.65
N VAL A 187 1.08 -25.00 -15.83
CA VAL A 187 2.54 -25.00 -15.94
C VAL A 187 3.09 -26.41 -15.76
N PHE A 188 2.63 -27.15 -14.75
CA PHE A 188 3.06 -28.54 -14.54
C PHE A 188 2.74 -29.45 -15.74
N LEU A 189 1.52 -29.33 -16.29
CA LEU A 189 1.13 -30.08 -17.49
C LEU A 189 2.04 -29.72 -18.67
N MET A 190 2.26 -28.43 -18.93
CA MET A 190 3.02 -27.96 -20.09
C MET A 190 4.53 -28.22 -19.99
N SER A 191 5.11 -28.22 -18.79
CA SER A 191 6.54 -28.43 -18.58
C SER A 191 6.93 -29.89 -18.35
N TYR A 192 6.01 -30.76 -17.92
CA TYR A 192 6.35 -32.16 -17.58
C TYR A 192 5.53 -33.20 -18.33
N VAL A 193 4.20 -33.03 -18.39
CA VAL A 193 3.31 -34.05 -18.97
C VAL A 193 3.31 -33.97 -20.49
N VAL A 194 3.13 -32.78 -21.06
CA VAL A 194 3.06 -32.56 -22.51
C VAL A 194 4.36 -32.96 -23.23
N PRO A 195 5.57 -32.58 -22.76
CA PRO A 195 6.82 -33.01 -23.41
C PRO A 195 6.99 -34.53 -23.45
N LYS A 196 6.63 -35.23 -22.36
CA LYS A 196 6.72 -36.70 -22.29
C LYS A 196 5.80 -37.38 -23.29
N ILE A 197 4.61 -36.86 -23.52
CA ILE A 197 3.70 -37.46 -24.50
C ILE A 197 4.14 -37.09 -25.93
N THR A 198 4.53 -35.84 -26.15
CA THR A 198 4.93 -35.36 -27.49
C THR A 198 6.22 -36.02 -27.99
N THR A 199 7.21 -36.29 -27.14
CA THR A 199 8.40 -37.08 -27.50
C THR A 199 8.06 -38.51 -27.95
N ILE A 200 7.06 -39.15 -27.32
CA ILE A 200 6.56 -40.46 -27.76
C ILE A 200 5.89 -40.34 -29.14
N LEU A 201 5.14 -39.25 -29.39
CA LEU A 201 4.46 -39.00 -30.65
C LEU A 201 5.45 -38.71 -31.80
N GLU A 202 6.49 -37.92 -31.56
CA GLU A 202 7.55 -37.63 -32.53
C GLU A 202 8.31 -38.88 -32.97
N SER A 203 8.54 -39.82 -32.04
CA SER A 203 9.21 -41.09 -32.35
C SER A 203 8.47 -41.96 -33.37
N ARG A 204 7.18 -41.65 -33.65
CA ARG A 204 6.35 -42.41 -34.60
C ARG A 204 6.35 -41.87 -36.04
N ASN A 205 7.13 -40.83 -36.35
CA ASN A 205 7.42 -40.36 -37.72
C ASN A 205 6.17 -40.13 -38.63
N GLN A 206 5.03 -39.78 -38.04
CA GLN A 206 3.78 -39.49 -38.76
C GLN A 206 3.38 -38.01 -38.65
N VAL A 207 2.48 -37.59 -39.55
CA VAL A 207 1.99 -36.21 -39.64
C VAL A 207 1.09 -35.90 -38.44
N LEU A 208 1.56 -35.01 -37.57
CA LEU A 208 0.80 -34.60 -36.38
C LEU A 208 -0.28 -33.57 -36.74
N PRO A 209 -1.48 -33.62 -36.13
CA PRO A 209 -2.48 -32.58 -36.25
C PRO A 209 -1.95 -31.19 -35.85
N TRP A 210 -2.48 -30.14 -36.47
CA TRP A 210 -2.07 -28.75 -36.20
C TRP A 210 -2.25 -28.34 -34.72
N THR A 211 -3.23 -28.93 -34.03
CA THR A 211 -3.47 -28.75 -32.59
C THR A 211 -2.30 -29.25 -31.74
N THR A 212 -1.77 -30.43 -32.06
CA THR A 212 -0.60 -31.02 -31.40
C THR A 212 0.69 -30.26 -31.71
N VAL A 213 0.88 -29.82 -32.97
CA VAL A 213 2.04 -29.01 -33.36
C VAL A 213 2.06 -27.67 -32.60
N THR A 214 0.91 -27.00 -32.51
CA THR A 214 0.79 -25.75 -31.74
C THR A 214 1.07 -25.99 -30.25
N LEU A 215 0.54 -27.08 -29.68
CA LEU A 215 0.80 -27.46 -28.29
C LEU A 215 2.31 -27.69 -28.03
N MET A 216 3.00 -28.37 -28.95
CA MET A 216 4.45 -28.62 -28.85
C MET A 216 5.28 -27.33 -28.90
N GLN A 217 4.92 -26.39 -29.79
CA GLN A 217 5.58 -25.08 -29.85
C GLN A 217 5.42 -24.30 -28.54
N VAL A 218 4.19 -24.28 -27.99
CA VAL A 218 3.92 -23.61 -26.71
C VAL A 218 4.65 -24.34 -25.57
N SER A 219 4.61 -25.67 -25.52
CA SER A 219 5.31 -26.47 -24.49
C SER A 219 6.83 -26.25 -24.51
N ASN A 220 7.45 -26.17 -25.69
CA ASN A 220 8.86 -25.81 -25.84
C ASN A 220 9.19 -24.42 -25.27
N LEU A 221 8.25 -23.46 -25.33
CA LEU A 221 8.40 -22.15 -24.67
C LEU A 221 8.38 -22.28 -23.13
N PHE A 222 7.54 -23.15 -22.59
CA PHE A 222 7.49 -23.43 -21.15
C PHE A 222 8.71 -24.24 -20.66
N GLU A 223 9.30 -25.10 -21.48
CA GLU A 223 10.48 -25.89 -21.09
C GLU A 223 11.77 -25.07 -21.16
N ASN A 224 12.02 -24.42 -22.31
CA ASN A 224 13.30 -23.74 -22.56
C ASN A 224 13.30 -22.25 -22.18
N TYR A 225 12.12 -21.61 -22.12
CA TYR A 225 11.97 -20.16 -21.99
C TYR A 225 11.06 -19.73 -20.84
N TRP A 226 10.86 -20.57 -19.82
CA TRP A 226 10.10 -20.21 -18.61
C TRP A 226 10.64 -18.92 -17.94
N TRP A 227 11.95 -18.74 -17.97
CA TRP A 227 12.63 -17.55 -17.46
C TRP A 227 12.34 -16.31 -18.32
N VAL A 228 12.18 -16.45 -19.65
CA VAL A 228 11.77 -15.35 -20.53
C VAL A 228 10.33 -14.95 -20.27
N LEU A 229 9.43 -15.91 -20.00
CA LEU A 229 8.06 -15.60 -19.58
C LEU A 229 8.04 -14.83 -18.25
N LEU A 230 8.85 -15.24 -17.27
CA LEU A 230 8.97 -14.53 -15.99
C LEU A 230 9.58 -13.12 -16.15
N VAL A 231 10.64 -12.99 -16.94
CA VAL A 231 11.28 -11.69 -17.22
C VAL A 231 10.35 -10.79 -18.04
N GLY A 232 9.62 -11.35 -19.01
CA GLY A 232 8.61 -10.63 -19.79
C GLY A 232 7.46 -10.14 -18.92
N LEU A 233 6.93 -10.99 -18.03
CA LEU A 233 5.93 -10.61 -17.05
C LEU A 233 6.43 -9.48 -16.13
N LEU A 234 7.67 -9.59 -15.65
CA LEU A 234 8.31 -8.57 -14.81
C LEU A 234 8.49 -7.25 -15.57
N ALA A 235 8.93 -7.31 -16.84
CA ALA A 235 9.12 -6.16 -17.70
C ALA A 235 7.79 -5.45 -18.00
N VAL A 236 6.72 -6.20 -18.27
CA VAL A 236 5.36 -5.67 -18.42
C VAL A 236 4.89 -5.02 -17.12
N MET A 237 5.09 -5.67 -15.97
CA MET A 237 4.74 -5.09 -14.66
C MET A 237 5.48 -3.77 -14.40
N VAL A 238 6.79 -3.72 -14.63
CA VAL A 238 7.59 -2.51 -14.44
C VAL A 238 7.22 -1.43 -15.45
N GLY A 239 7.00 -1.79 -16.71
CA GLY A 239 6.57 -0.89 -17.77
C GLY A 239 5.20 -0.28 -17.51
N LEU A 240 4.22 -1.09 -17.10
CA LEU A 240 2.90 -0.63 -16.66
C LEU A 240 3.01 0.28 -15.44
N ARG A 241 3.85 -0.07 -14.46
CA ARG A 241 4.07 0.75 -13.27
C ARG A 241 4.70 2.11 -13.62
N GLY A 242 5.64 2.13 -14.56
CA GLY A 242 6.24 3.35 -15.11
C GLY A 242 5.22 4.20 -15.87
N PHE A 243 4.37 3.57 -16.68
CA PHE A 243 3.29 4.26 -17.40
C PHE A 243 2.26 4.86 -16.43
N MET A 244 1.82 4.11 -15.41
CA MET A 244 0.92 4.58 -14.35
C MET A 244 1.53 5.65 -13.44
N ALA A 245 2.86 5.82 -13.45
CA ALA A 245 3.53 6.91 -12.76
C ALA A 245 3.41 8.25 -13.51
N THR A 246 3.07 8.22 -14.81
CA THR A 246 2.78 9.44 -15.58
C THR A 246 1.33 9.91 -15.39
N GLU A 247 1.08 11.22 -15.44
CA GLU A 247 -0.28 11.79 -15.34
C GLU A 247 -1.23 11.23 -16.41
N LYS A 248 -0.77 11.16 -17.67
CA LYS A 248 -1.57 10.64 -18.79
C LYS A 248 -1.87 9.16 -18.62
N GLY A 249 -0.89 8.36 -18.19
CA GLY A 249 -1.08 6.94 -17.98
C GLY A 249 -1.98 6.61 -16.80
N ARG A 250 -1.85 7.36 -15.69
CA ARG A 250 -2.77 7.25 -14.55
C ARG A 250 -4.20 7.61 -14.94
N LEU A 251 -4.39 8.71 -15.66
CA LEU A 251 -5.71 9.15 -16.12
C LEU A 251 -6.34 8.15 -17.10
N TRP A 252 -5.57 7.61 -18.05
CA TRP A 252 -6.06 6.58 -18.97
C TRP A 252 -6.44 5.30 -18.22
N PHE A 253 -5.62 4.87 -17.26
CA PHE A 253 -5.89 3.71 -16.43
C PHE A 253 -7.14 3.91 -15.58
N ASP A 254 -7.26 5.03 -14.87
CA ASP A 254 -8.42 5.37 -14.06
C ASP A 254 -9.70 5.40 -14.90
N ILE A 255 -9.69 6.00 -16.09
CA ILE A 255 -10.86 6.03 -16.99
C ILE A 255 -11.21 4.62 -17.49
N THR A 256 -10.21 3.85 -17.90
CA THR A 256 -10.42 2.49 -18.44
C THR A 256 -10.97 1.56 -17.36
N LEU A 257 -10.41 1.63 -16.15
CA LEU A 257 -10.86 0.85 -15.01
C LEU A 257 -12.30 1.19 -14.60
N LEU A 258 -12.69 2.47 -14.70
CA LEU A 258 -14.06 2.94 -14.43
C LEU A 258 -15.09 2.49 -15.49
N ARG A 259 -14.64 2.02 -16.67
CA ARG A 259 -15.52 1.52 -17.75
C ARG A 259 -15.74 0.01 -17.69
N VAL A 260 -14.88 -0.74 -17.00
CA VAL A 260 -15.06 -2.19 -16.86
C VAL A 260 -16.30 -2.44 -16.00
N PRO A 261 -17.30 -3.21 -16.49
CA PRO A 261 -18.49 -3.52 -15.70
C PRO A 261 -18.09 -4.26 -14.41
N ILE A 262 -18.84 -4.04 -13.32
CA ILE A 262 -18.58 -4.58 -11.97
C ILE A 262 -17.35 -3.97 -11.27
N VAL A 263 -16.19 -3.95 -11.93
CA VAL A 263 -14.94 -3.38 -11.38
C VAL A 263 -15.05 -1.86 -11.26
N GLY A 264 -15.48 -1.17 -12.32
CA GLY A 264 -15.64 0.28 -12.31
C GLY A 264 -16.68 0.75 -11.29
N THR A 265 -17.75 -0.02 -11.07
CA THR A 265 -18.75 0.29 -10.02
C THR A 265 -18.16 0.16 -8.62
N LEU A 266 -17.33 -0.86 -8.37
CA LEU A 266 -16.64 -1.03 -7.09
C LEU A 266 -15.69 0.14 -6.81
N PHE A 267 -14.85 0.52 -7.78
CA PHE A 267 -13.92 1.64 -7.59
C PHE A 267 -14.63 2.98 -7.39
N LYS A 268 -15.76 3.23 -8.07
CA LYS A 268 -16.59 4.42 -7.82
C LYS A 268 -17.14 4.43 -6.40
N LYS A 269 -17.77 3.33 -5.96
CA LYS A 269 -18.32 3.22 -4.61
C LYS A 269 -17.24 3.37 -3.54
N GLN A 270 -16.09 2.74 -3.73
CA GLN A 270 -14.93 2.88 -2.85
C GLN A 270 -14.42 4.33 -2.79
N ALA A 271 -14.37 5.02 -3.92
CA ALA A 271 -13.94 6.41 -4.00
C ALA A 271 -14.92 7.34 -3.27
N ILE A 272 -16.23 7.15 -3.44
CA ILE A 272 -17.29 7.89 -2.74
C ILE A 272 -17.22 7.63 -1.23
N SER A 273 -17.15 6.36 -0.80
CA SER A 273 -17.03 5.99 0.61
C SER A 273 -15.79 6.61 1.26
N ARG A 274 -14.63 6.54 0.59
CA ARG A 274 -13.40 7.18 1.10
C ARG A 274 -13.54 8.70 1.17
N PHE A 275 -14.18 9.33 0.18
CA PHE A 275 -14.47 10.76 0.21
C PHE A 275 -15.35 11.11 1.42
N THR A 276 -16.48 10.42 1.62
CA THR A 276 -17.42 10.75 2.71
C THR A 276 -16.83 10.47 4.09
N ILE A 277 -16.13 9.35 4.28
CA ILE A 277 -15.44 9.03 5.54
C ILE A 277 -14.37 10.09 5.86
N THR A 278 -13.57 10.49 4.88
CA THR A 278 -12.50 11.47 5.09
C THR A 278 -13.07 12.86 5.36
N PHE A 279 -14.09 13.27 4.61
CA PHE A 279 -14.70 14.58 4.74
C PHE A 279 -15.47 14.71 6.06
N SER A 280 -16.27 13.70 6.43
CA SER A 280 -16.92 13.62 7.74
C SER A 280 -15.92 13.72 8.89
N ALA A 281 -14.83 12.94 8.84
CA ALA A 281 -13.82 12.95 9.90
C ALA A 281 -13.17 14.32 10.11
N LEU A 282 -12.91 15.06 9.03
CA LEU A 282 -12.32 16.41 9.11
C LEU A 282 -13.32 17.44 9.63
N LEU A 283 -14.55 17.43 9.11
CA LEU A 283 -15.60 18.34 9.56
C LEU A 283 -15.93 18.13 11.04
N LYS A 284 -16.08 16.87 11.47
CA LYS A 284 -16.27 16.53 12.88
C LYS A 284 -15.16 17.10 13.73
N SER A 285 -13.90 16.95 13.29
CA SER A 285 -12.69 17.52 13.93
C SER A 285 -12.62 19.05 13.95
N GLY A 286 -13.67 19.74 13.49
CA GLY A 286 -13.81 21.19 13.59
C GLY A 286 -13.08 21.96 12.49
N LEU A 287 -12.59 21.28 11.44
CA LEU A 287 -11.96 21.97 10.32
C LEU A 287 -13.05 22.61 9.43
N PRO A 288 -12.85 23.85 8.94
CA PRO A 288 -13.75 24.47 7.98
C PRO A 288 -13.94 23.59 6.73
N ALA A 289 -15.13 23.65 6.12
CA ALA A 289 -15.48 22.79 4.98
C ALA A 289 -14.53 22.96 3.78
N LEU A 290 -14.12 24.19 3.49
CA LEU A 290 -13.18 24.48 2.40
C LEU A 290 -11.79 23.85 2.63
N ASP A 291 -11.24 24.00 3.84
CA ASP A 291 -9.95 23.40 4.20
C ASP A 291 -10.03 21.88 4.19
N SER A 292 -11.14 21.35 4.71
CA SER A 292 -11.44 19.93 4.69
C SER A 292 -11.47 19.38 3.26
N LEU A 293 -12.13 20.05 2.32
CA LEU A 293 -12.17 19.64 0.91
C LEU A 293 -10.79 19.65 0.24
N ARG A 294 -9.96 20.66 0.51
CA ARG A 294 -8.58 20.74 -0.01
C ARG A 294 -7.70 19.59 0.51
N ILE A 295 -7.92 19.16 1.75
CA ILE A 295 -7.22 18.00 2.31
C ILE A 295 -7.77 16.71 1.68
N VAL A 296 -9.09 16.57 1.58
CA VAL A 296 -9.74 15.39 0.99
C VAL A 296 -9.31 15.20 -0.47
N SER A 297 -9.20 16.26 -1.28
CA SER A 297 -8.81 16.15 -2.69
C SER A 297 -7.40 15.55 -2.88
N ARG A 298 -6.50 15.76 -1.92
CA ARG A 298 -5.14 15.17 -1.89
C ARG A 298 -5.11 13.74 -1.36
N VAL A 299 -6.04 13.38 -0.47
CA VAL A 299 -6.10 12.05 0.18
C VAL A 299 -6.86 11.03 -0.68
N VAL A 300 -7.85 11.50 -1.43
CA VAL A 300 -8.65 10.68 -2.32
C VAL A 300 -7.78 10.28 -3.52
N ASN A 301 -7.23 9.07 -3.46
CA ASN A 301 -6.31 8.49 -4.45
C ASN A 301 -7.03 8.13 -5.78
N ASN A 302 -7.67 9.09 -6.43
CA ASN A 302 -8.32 8.98 -7.74
C ASN A 302 -8.28 10.33 -8.46
N THR A 303 -7.58 10.43 -9.58
CA THR A 303 -7.35 11.71 -10.26
C THR A 303 -8.63 12.35 -10.80
N VAL A 304 -9.61 11.53 -11.20
CA VAL A 304 -10.89 12.04 -11.69
C VAL A 304 -11.68 12.69 -10.55
N LEU A 305 -11.69 12.05 -9.38
CA LEU A 305 -12.38 12.56 -8.21
C LEU A 305 -11.68 13.80 -7.63
N THR A 306 -10.34 13.83 -7.57
CA THR A 306 -9.58 15.02 -7.17
C THR A 306 -10.01 16.25 -7.98
N ARG A 307 -10.09 16.16 -9.32
CA ARG A 307 -10.53 17.28 -10.18
C ARG A 307 -11.95 17.74 -9.90
N VAL A 308 -12.84 16.83 -9.50
CA VAL A 308 -14.22 17.19 -9.13
C VAL A 308 -14.20 17.94 -7.80
N LEU A 309 -13.45 17.45 -6.81
CA LEU A 309 -13.34 18.09 -5.50
C LEU A 309 -12.65 19.44 -5.55
N ASP A 310 -11.66 19.62 -6.42
CA ASP A 310 -11.01 20.92 -6.62
C ASP A 310 -12.01 21.96 -7.19
N LYS A 311 -12.87 21.55 -8.14
CA LYS A 311 -13.97 22.41 -8.63
C LYS A 311 -15.00 22.73 -7.55
N VAL A 312 -15.32 21.76 -6.69
CA VAL A 312 -16.21 21.98 -5.55
C VAL A 312 -15.60 23.02 -4.60
N ALA A 313 -14.31 22.92 -4.32
CA ALA A 313 -13.61 23.91 -3.49
C ALA A 313 -13.59 25.31 -4.12
N GLU A 314 -13.45 25.42 -5.45
CA GLU A 314 -13.61 26.69 -6.19
C GLU A 314 -15.00 27.29 -6.02
N HIS A 315 -16.06 26.48 -6.15
CA HIS A 315 -17.45 26.96 -6.00
C HIS A 315 -17.73 27.46 -4.57
N ILE A 316 -17.22 26.79 -3.54
CA ILE A 316 -17.38 27.25 -2.15
C ILE A 316 -16.66 28.57 -1.91
N MET A 317 -15.48 28.78 -2.52
CA MET A 317 -14.78 30.07 -2.45
C MET A 317 -15.58 31.21 -3.09
N GLU A 318 -16.38 30.90 -4.11
CA GLU A 318 -17.29 31.83 -4.78
C GLU A 318 -18.63 32.01 -4.04
N GLY A 319 -18.86 31.28 -2.94
CA GLY A 319 -20.10 31.33 -2.14
C GLY A 319 -21.26 30.51 -2.73
N ALA A 320 -20.97 29.61 -3.68
CA ALA A 320 -21.94 28.67 -4.24
C ALA A 320 -22.00 27.36 -3.44
N ASP A 321 -23.04 26.55 -3.68
CA ASP A 321 -23.32 25.31 -2.95
C ASP A 321 -22.37 24.15 -3.33
N ILE A 322 -22.20 23.20 -2.41
CA ILE A 322 -21.33 22.03 -2.59
C ILE A 322 -21.94 21.03 -3.60
N SER A 323 -23.27 20.97 -3.65
CA SER A 323 -24.01 19.89 -4.31
C SER A 323 -24.04 19.97 -5.84
N THR A 324 -24.07 21.19 -6.38
CA THR A 324 -24.14 21.47 -7.82
C THR A 324 -22.94 20.85 -8.58
N PRO A 325 -21.67 21.16 -8.25
CA PRO A 325 -20.52 20.57 -8.93
C PRO A 325 -20.44 19.04 -8.76
N LEU A 326 -20.90 18.50 -7.63
CA LEU A 326 -20.98 17.05 -7.41
C LEU A 326 -21.99 16.40 -8.36
N LYS A 327 -23.17 16.99 -8.52
CA LYS A 327 -24.23 16.50 -9.41
C LYS A 327 -23.81 16.52 -10.89
N HIS A 328 -23.10 17.56 -11.33
CA HIS A 328 -22.62 17.68 -12.71
C HIS A 328 -21.49 16.70 -13.06
N SER A 329 -20.74 16.21 -12.07
CA SER A 329 -19.59 15.32 -12.29
C SER A 329 -19.94 13.96 -12.88
N LYS A 330 -21.19 13.48 -12.73
CA LYS A 330 -21.64 12.11 -13.05
C LYS A 330 -20.88 10.97 -12.34
N ILE A 331 -19.95 11.29 -11.44
CA ILE A 331 -19.26 10.30 -10.60
C ILE A 331 -20.10 10.01 -9.37
N PHE A 332 -20.62 11.06 -8.75
CA PHE A 332 -21.54 10.97 -7.62
C PHE A 332 -22.96 10.69 -8.11
N PRO A 333 -23.62 9.65 -7.58
CA PRO A 333 -25.03 9.43 -7.85
C PRO A 333 -25.88 10.62 -7.38
N PRO A 334 -26.98 10.94 -8.07
CA PRO A 334 -27.83 12.08 -7.73
C PRO A 334 -28.28 12.10 -6.26
N MET A 335 -28.53 10.93 -5.67
CA MET A 335 -28.90 10.80 -4.26
C MET A 335 -27.80 11.30 -3.31
N VAL A 336 -26.52 11.06 -3.62
CA VAL A 336 -25.40 11.53 -2.77
C VAL A 336 -25.31 13.05 -2.81
N ALA A 337 -25.38 13.64 -4.01
CA ALA A 337 -25.38 15.09 -4.16
C ALA A 337 -26.58 15.73 -3.45
N TYR A 338 -27.77 15.12 -3.55
CA TYR A 338 -28.98 15.58 -2.87
C TYR A 338 -28.85 15.52 -1.35
N MET A 339 -28.36 14.41 -0.80
CA MET A 339 -28.15 14.29 0.65
C MET A 339 -27.15 15.33 1.16
N ILE A 340 -26.04 15.54 0.45
CA ILE A 340 -25.06 16.59 0.80
C ILE A 340 -25.71 17.97 0.80
N ALA A 341 -26.54 18.30 -0.20
CA ALA A 341 -27.28 19.57 -0.24
C ALA A 341 -28.18 19.75 0.99
N VAL A 342 -28.91 18.69 1.38
CA VAL A 342 -29.77 18.70 2.57
C VAL A 342 -28.94 18.89 3.84
N GLY A 343 -27.81 18.20 3.96
CA GLY A 343 -26.91 18.32 5.11
C GLY A 343 -26.25 19.70 5.22
N GLU A 344 -25.88 20.30 4.09
CA GLU A 344 -25.37 21.68 4.02
C GLU A 344 -26.45 22.68 4.48
N GLN A 345 -27.67 22.54 3.98
CA GLN A 345 -28.78 23.44 4.33
C GLN A 345 -29.25 23.29 5.78
N SER A 346 -29.20 22.07 6.34
CA SER A 346 -29.58 21.81 7.72
C SER A 346 -28.45 22.00 8.74
N GLY A 347 -27.22 22.26 8.27
CA GLY A 347 -26.04 22.33 9.13
C GLY A 347 -25.67 21.00 9.79
N GLN A 348 -26.09 19.87 9.21
CA GLN A 348 -25.83 18.51 9.71
C GLN A 348 -25.01 17.69 8.70
N LEU A 349 -24.07 18.36 8.02
CA LEU A 349 -23.31 17.76 6.93
C LEU A 349 -22.47 16.57 7.42
N GLU A 350 -21.93 16.63 8.64
CA GLU A 350 -21.14 15.57 9.25
C GLU A 350 -21.93 14.26 9.37
N ASP A 351 -23.15 14.34 9.92
CA ASP A 351 -23.99 13.18 10.17
C ASP A 351 -24.54 12.58 8.88
N ILE A 352 -24.85 13.44 7.90
CA ILE A 352 -25.27 12.98 6.58
C ILE A 352 -24.13 12.26 5.85
N LEU A 353 -22.90 12.77 5.92
CA LEU A 353 -21.74 12.12 5.31
C LEU A 353 -21.45 10.75 5.95
N ASP A 354 -21.64 10.61 7.26
CA ASP A 354 -21.53 9.31 7.93
C ASP A 354 -22.59 8.32 7.46
N ARG A 355 -23.84 8.75 7.31
CA ARG A 355 -24.90 7.88 6.76
C ARG A 355 -24.60 7.45 5.33
N ILE A 356 -24.07 8.36 4.51
CA ILE A 356 -23.63 8.02 3.15
C ILE A 356 -22.45 7.04 3.21
N ALA A 357 -21.48 7.25 4.11
CA ALA A 357 -20.35 6.36 4.28
C ALA A 357 -20.78 4.93 4.62
N ASP A 358 -21.70 4.77 5.58
CA ASP A 358 -22.17 3.46 6.04
C ASP A 358 -22.99 2.76 4.95
N ALA A 359 -23.90 3.48 4.27
CA ALA A 359 -24.63 2.93 3.12
C ALA A 359 -23.70 2.49 1.97
N TYR A 360 -22.64 3.26 1.71
CA TYR A 360 -21.67 2.89 0.68
C TYR A 360 -20.74 1.75 1.10
N ASP A 361 -20.47 1.57 2.39
CA ASP A 361 -19.73 0.39 2.89
C ASP A 361 -20.52 -0.89 2.62
N GLU A 362 -21.83 -0.90 2.88
CA GLU A 362 -22.71 -2.02 2.52
C GLU A 362 -22.77 -2.26 1.00
N GLU A 363 -22.88 -1.18 0.22
CA GLU A 363 -22.90 -1.25 -1.23
C GLU A 363 -21.57 -1.75 -1.83
N ILE A 364 -20.44 -1.49 -1.17
CA ILE A 364 -19.12 -2.03 -1.51
C ILE A 364 -19.12 -3.52 -1.24
N ASP A 365 -19.62 -3.98 -0.10
CA ASP A 365 -19.68 -5.40 0.25
C ASP A 365 -20.48 -6.19 -0.80
N LEU A 366 -21.64 -5.68 -1.20
CA LEU A 366 -22.45 -6.27 -2.26
C LEU A 366 -21.73 -6.27 -3.61
N ALA A 367 -21.00 -5.19 -3.94
CA ALA A 367 -20.25 -5.10 -5.19
C ALA A 367 -19.08 -6.10 -5.22
N VAL A 368 -18.39 -6.25 -4.09
CA VAL A 368 -17.31 -7.20 -3.88
C VAL A 368 -17.82 -8.63 -4.02
N GLN A 369 -18.94 -8.99 -3.38
CA GLN A 369 -19.57 -10.31 -3.51
C GLN A 369 -19.95 -10.63 -4.97
N LYS A 370 -20.59 -9.69 -5.66
CA LYS A 370 -20.94 -9.85 -7.09
C LYS A 370 -19.72 -10.04 -7.98
N MET A 371 -18.64 -9.30 -7.70
CA MET A 371 -17.38 -9.44 -8.41
C MET A 371 -16.78 -10.83 -8.18
N THR A 372 -16.68 -11.28 -6.93
CA THR A 372 -16.14 -12.61 -6.60
C THR A 372 -16.97 -13.72 -7.24
N ALA A 373 -18.30 -13.65 -7.16
CA ALA A 373 -19.20 -14.64 -7.76
C ALA A 373 -19.11 -14.70 -9.30
N ALA A 374 -18.80 -13.59 -9.96
CA ALA A 374 -18.60 -13.56 -11.41
C ALA A 374 -17.22 -14.08 -11.84
N VAL A 375 -16.19 -13.84 -11.03
CA VAL A 375 -14.80 -14.23 -11.32
C VAL A 375 -14.64 -15.76 -11.29
N GLU A 376 -15.31 -16.45 -10.37
CA GLU A 376 -15.18 -17.90 -10.20
C GLU A 376 -15.58 -18.71 -11.46
N PRO A 377 -16.78 -18.53 -12.06
CA PRO A 377 -17.13 -19.20 -13.32
C PRO A 377 -16.16 -18.90 -14.46
N MET A 378 -15.67 -17.66 -14.55
CA MET A 378 -14.71 -17.29 -15.60
C MET A 378 -13.38 -18.04 -15.45
N ILE A 379 -12.88 -18.19 -14.22
CA ILE A 379 -11.66 -18.98 -13.94
C ILE A 379 -11.90 -20.45 -14.30
N ILE A 380 -13.02 -21.04 -13.88
CA ILE A 380 -13.34 -22.44 -14.15
C ILE A 380 -13.46 -22.70 -15.65
N ILE A 381 -14.22 -21.88 -16.38
CA ILE A 381 -14.36 -22.00 -17.84
C ILE A 381 -13.00 -21.83 -18.52
N GLY A 382 -12.21 -20.84 -18.10
CA GLY A 382 -10.87 -20.62 -18.65
C GLY A 382 -9.95 -21.82 -18.45
N LEU A 383 -9.89 -22.39 -17.24
CA LEU A 383 -9.12 -23.60 -16.96
C LEU A 383 -9.65 -24.81 -17.73
N ALA A 384 -10.97 -24.98 -17.82
CA ALA A 384 -11.57 -26.07 -18.58
C ALA A 384 -11.22 -26.00 -20.08
N VAL A 385 -11.22 -24.79 -20.67
CA VAL A 385 -10.81 -24.59 -22.07
C VAL A 385 -9.32 -24.92 -22.25
N VAL A 386 -8.45 -24.44 -21.36
CA VAL A 386 -7.00 -24.68 -21.45
C VAL A 386 -6.68 -26.17 -21.26
N VAL A 387 -7.20 -26.80 -20.21
CA VAL A 387 -6.97 -28.22 -19.93
C VAL A 387 -7.63 -29.10 -20.99
N GLY A 388 -8.84 -28.77 -21.42
CA GLY A 388 -9.54 -29.47 -22.50
C GLY A 388 -8.77 -29.39 -23.83
N PHE A 389 -8.20 -28.23 -24.15
CA PHE A 389 -7.31 -28.06 -25.31
C PHE A 389 -6.08 -28.95 -25.22
N ILE A 390 -5.41 -29.01 -24.06
CA ILE A 390 -4.25 -29.88 -23.83
C ILE A 390 -4.65 -31.35 -24.03
N ILE A 391 -5.75 -31.79 -23.40
CA ILE A 391 -6.24 -33.16 -23.51
C ILE A 391 -6.56 -33.51 -24.96
N MET A 392 -7.28 -32.66 -25.69
CA MET A 392 -7.62 -32.89 -27.10
C MET A 392 -6.37 -32.94 -27.99
N ALA A 393 -5.43 -32.03 -27.80
CA ALA A 393 -4.19 -32.00 -28.57
C ALA A 393 -3.29 -33.22 -28.30
N VAL A 394 -3.41 -33.85 -27.14
CA VAL A 394 -2.70 -35.09 -26.78
C VAL A 394 -3.45 -36.35 -27.23
N LEU A 395 -4.77 -36.43 -27.01
CA LEU A 395 -5.57 -37.63 -27.30
C LEU A 395 -5.90 -37.79 -28.78
N MET A 396 -6.08 -36.70 -29.54
CA MET A 396 -6.47 -36.79 -30.94
C MET A 396 -5.47 -37.61 -31.79
N PRO A 397 -4.14 -37.42 -31.68
CA PRO A 397 -3.18 -38.32 -32.32
C PRO A 397 -3.35 -39.78 -31.85
N LEU A 398 -3.48 -40.01 -30.54
CA LEU A 398 -3.63 -41.36 -29.97
C LEU A 398 -4.85 -42.12 -30.52
N LEU A 399 -5.98 -41.43 -30.69
CA LEU A 399 -7.19 -42.03 -31.28
C LEU A 399 -7.03 -42.31 -32.78
N GLN A 400 -6.34 -41.44 -33.52
CA GLN A 400 -6.02 -41.70 -34.93
C GLN A 400 -5.11 -42.92 -35.09
N PHE A 401 -4.19 -43.15 -34.15
CA PHE A 401 -3.34 -44.35 -34.16
C PHE A 401 -4.06 -45.65 -33.78
N ASN A 402 -5.20 -45.58 -33.06
CA ASN A 402 -5.95 -46.76 -32.63
C ASN A 402 -7.08 -47.15 -33.61
N ASN A 403 -7.42 -46.27 -34.56
CA ASN A 403 -8.40 -46.53 -35.62
C ASN A 403 -7.75 -46.90 -36.98
N LEU A 404 -6.45 -47.23 -36.96
CA LEU A 404 -5.71 -47.94 -37.99
C LEU A 404 -5.25 -49.27 -37.41
#